data_AF-A0A957Y2L5-F1
#
_entry.id   AF-A0A957Y2L5-F1
#
_cell.length_a   1.000
_cell.length_b   1.000
_cell.length_c   1.000
_cell.angle_alpha   90.00
_cell.angle_beta   90.00
_cell.angle_gamma   90.00
#
_symmetry.space_group_name_H-M   'P 1'
#
loop_
_entity.id
_entity.type
_entity.pdbx_description
1 polymer ?
#
loop_
_entity_poly.entity_id
_entity_poly.type
_entity_poly.pdbx_seq_one_letter_code
_entity_poly.pdbx_strand_id
1 'polypeptide(L)'
;MGTKLVCTVLILLALTLPASPAQAGGVVTVCDEAHLLAALAGGGMVTFACSGTITLAYTITISTDTTIDGTGQDVTISGDYAVRVFKVNEGGSLNLSNLTIANGNAATYGGGIYNDHGTVTVNECTFSSNTAGSGGYGEGGGIFVDSGPFPTGDLYVNNSSFHDNSAFSGGGIANYGGEVTVSNSTLSGNRADGAGYGAGGGVFSDGPGGMVTVSNSTFAGNTAEWGGGAISSGGLGDRLAVRNSTFFANRASHSGGGIVIGTLTDVATVFNSTFYGNDASYGSNITAYGATTRLMNTIVAHAMLTGANCAGAITDGGGNLSYPDATCPGINADPFLGPLQDNGGPTWTMRLGSGSAALDTGNDAICAAPPVNNLDQRGVTRPQGEHCDIGAIEEESVVPNPMWVWHREAETGVRTGSMQRGTDNGGASACYYVYDTVPWSGSSITFDVTLPYDDNYYLWARAMGLNWDQNSFWVSVNGAPFFHYEIGQFDGQWTWGWEQVHVEGQAITPFALTAGQHTVVFNSREPLSRLDAVVLVNRSGYVPTQFTPCGTTPTATATASPTRTATATPTSTSTPSPTATAMPTRTATATPTRTVTSTPSSTSTATATPTHTATVIPTATPARRYLPLIMHR
;
A
#
# COMPACT_ATOMS: atom_id res chain seq x y z
N MET A 1 -48.87 -16.46 -26.20
CA MET A 1 -48.04 -16.26 -27.41
C MET A 1 -46.95 -15.25 -27.06
N GLY A 2 -45.73 -15.45 -27.57
CA GLY A 2 -44.50 -14.78 -27.17
C GLY A 2 -43.65 -15.51 -26.11
N THR A 3 -42.37 -15.13 -26.08
CA THR A 3 -41.38 -15.42 -25.02
C THR A 3 -41.54 -14.41 -23.89
N LYS A 4 -41.40 -14.85 -22.63
CA LYS A 4 -41.47 -13.95 -21.47
C LYS A 4 -40.12 -13.26 -21.25
N LEU A 5 -40.11 -11.93 -21.26
CA LEU A 5 -39.21 -11.18 -20.40
C LEU A 5 -39.58 -11.51 -18.96
N VAL A 6 -38.65 -12.05 -18.17
CA VAL A 6 -38.77 -12.09 -16.71
C VAL A 6 -37.86 -11.02 -16.18
N CYS A 7 -38.45 -9.91 -15.73
CA CYS A 7 -37.74 -8.96 -14.89
C CYS A 7 -37.32 -9.69 -13.61
N THR A 8 -36.02 -9.75 -13.35
CA THR A 8 -35.52 -10.07 -12.01
C THR A 8 -35.91 -8.91 -11.11
N VAL A 9 -37.01 -9.07 -10.36
CA VAL A 9 -37.37 -8.15 -9.29
C VAL A 9 -36.31 -8.34 -8.21
N LEU A 10 -35.41 -7.37 -8.10
CA LEU A 10 -34.50 -7.24 -6.97
C LEU A 10 -35.37 -6.97 -5.75
N ILE A 11 -35.68 -8.00 -4.95
CA ILE A 11 -36.27 -7.80 -3.63
C ILE A 11 -35.15 -7.29 -2.74
N LEU A 12 -34.97 -5.97 -2.78
CA LEU A 12 -34.17 -5.25 -1.80
C LEU A 12 -34.95 -5.35 -0.47
N LEU A 13 -34.69 -6.41 0.30
CA LEU A 13 -35.21 -6.55 1.65
C LEU A 13 -34.44 -5.59 2.55
N ALA A 14 -34.75 -4.30 2.42
CA ALA A 14 -34.32 -3.28 3.35
C ALA A 14 -34.89 -3.66 4.72
N LEU A 15 -34.02 -4.22 5.56
CA LEU A 15 -34.32 -4.42 6.98
C LEU A 15 -34.38 -3.02 7.60
N THR A 16 -35.53 -2.37 7.49
CA THR A 16 -35.80 -1.15 8.24
C THR A 16 -35.92 -1.54 9.70
N LEU A 17 -34.77 -1.62 10.38
CA LEU A 17 -34.71 -1.55 11.82
C LEU A 17 -35.59 -0.36 12.24
N PRO A 18 -36.48 -0.51 13.23
CA PRO A 18 -37.21 0.63 13.75
C PRO A 18 -36.18 1.59 14.29
N ALA A 19 -36.00 2.73 13.62
CA ALA A 19 -35.10 3.77 14.08
C ALA A 19 -35.52 4.13 15.52
N SER A 20 -34.62 3.88 16.47
CA SER A 20 -34.74 4.40 17.83
C SER A 20 -35.10 5.89 17.73
N PRO A 21 -36.06 6.39 18.54
CA PRO A 21 -36.52 7.77 18.43
C PRO A 21 -35.30 8.69 18.49
N ALA A 22 -35.05 9.44 17.42
CA ALA A 22 -33.84 10.20 17.25
C ALA A 22 -33.70 11.20 18.41
N GLN A 23 -32.80 10.88 19.35
CA GLN A 23 -32.48 11.75 20.47
C GLN A 23 -31.99 13.08 19.90
N ALA A 24 -32.52 14.21 20.39
CA ALA A 24 -32.15 15.52 19.86
C ALA A 24 -30.65 15.76 20.08
N GLY A 25 -29.91 15.93 18.99
CA GLY A 25 -28.45 15.93 19.01
C GLY A 25 -27.83 17.11 19.74
N GLY A 26 -26.62 16.89 20.27
CA GLY A 26 -25.80 17.90 20.93
C GLY A 26 -24.92 18.68 19.94
N VAL A 27 -24.62 19.94 20.28
CA VAL A 27 -23.65 20.78 19.57
C VAL A 27 -22.60 21.27 20.54
N VAL A 28 -21.34 20.92 20.27
CA VAL A 28 -20.17 21.41 21.02
C VAL A 28 -19.80 22.79 20.48
N THR A 29 -20.14 23.84 21.24
CA THR A 29 -19.93 25.25 20.85
C THR A 29 -18.61 25.83 21.34
N VAL A 30 -18.02 25.22 22.36
CA VAL A 30 -16.67 25.52 22.87
C VAL A 30 -15.93 24.19 22.93
N CYS A 31 -14.71 24.15 22.40
CA CYS A 31 -13.93 22.91 22.29
C CYS A 31 -13.23 22.62 23.63
N ASP A 32 -14.03 22.26 24.64
CA ASP A 32 -13.60 21.75 25.95
C ASP A 32 -14.38 20.50 26.37
N GLU A 33 -13.87 19.78 27.38
CA GLU A 33 -14.47 18.54 27.88
C GLU A 33 -15.89 18.75 28.45
N ALA A 34 -16.17 19.89 29.09
CA ALA A 34 -17.45 20.14 29.72
C ALA A 34 -18.58 20.28 28.68
N HIS A 35 -18.32 20.95 27.56
CA HIS A 35 -19.27 21.07 26.45
C HIS A 35 -19.41 19.76 25.66
N LEU A 36 -18.34 18.99 25.50
CA LEU A 36 -18.40 17.65 24.91
C LEU A 36 -19.26 16.70 25.76
N LEU A 37 -19.03 16.63 27.07
CA LEU A 37 -19.82 15.81 27.99
C LEU A 37 -21.29 16.25 28.03
N ALA A 38 -21.56 17.56 27.97
CA ALA A 38 -22.93 18.08 27.91
C ALA A 38 -23.65 17.67 26.61
N ALA A 39 -22.95 17.68 25.47
CA ALA A 39 -23.48 17.23 24.18
C ALA A 39 -23.73 15.72 24.12
N LEU A 40 -22.91 14.92 24.82
CA LEU A 40 -23.00 13.45 24.87
C LEU A 40 -24.04 12.89 25.85
N ALA A 41 -24.60 13.72 26.73
CA ALA A 41 -25.34 13.28 27.93
C ALA A 41 -26.61 12.41 27.68
N GLY A 42 -27.05 12.26 26.43
CA GLY A 42 -28.16 11.37 26.04
C GLY A 42 -27.87 10.48 24.82
N GLY A 43 -26.62 10.39 24.36
CA GLY A 43 -26.27 9.80 23.06
C GLY A 43 -26.84 10.60 21.89
N GLY A 44 -27.12 9.91 20.77
CA GLY A 44 -27.58 10.53 19.53
C GLY A 44 -26.44 11.18 18.73
N MET A 45 -26.78 12.18 17.91
CA MET A 45 -25.83 12.88 17.05
C MET A 45 -25.15 14.03 17.82
N VAL A 46 -23.82 14.07 17.81
CA VAL A 46 -23.00 15.16 18.36
C VAL A 46 -22.21 15.81 17.23
N THR A 47 -22.30 17.13 17.12
CA THR A 47 -21.63 17.95 16.08
C THR A 47 -20.87 19.12 16.71
N PHE A 48 -19.99 19.77 15.94
CA PHE A 48 -19.11 20.83 16.45
C PHE A 48 -19.34 22.17 15.74
N ALA A 49 -19.40 23.24 16.52
CA ALA A 49 -19.40 24.63 16.06
C ALA A 49 -18.06 25.33 16.39
N CYS A 50 -17.05 24.56 16.76
CA CYS A 50 -15.68 24.99 17.05
C CYS A 50 -14.68 24.03 16.39
N SER A 51 -13.47 24.51 16.15
CA SER A 51 -12.29 23.71 15.81
C SER A 51 -11.27 23.85 16.95
N GLY A 52 -10.54 22.77 17.27
CA GLY A 52 -9.51 22.75 18.31
C GLY A 52 -9.39 21.39 19.03
N THR A 53 -8.50 21.35 20.02
CA THR A 53 -8.25 20.17 20.85
C THR A 53 -9.08 20.20 22.12
N ILE A 54 -9.93 19.19 22.30
CA ILE A 54 -10.65 18.89 23.54
C ILE A 54 -9.78 17.93 24.36
N THR A 55 -9.10 18.47 25.38
CA THR A 55 -8.35 17.68 26.36
C THR A 55 -9.28 17.09 27.42
N LEU A 56 -9.20 15.78 27.63
CA LEU A 56 -10.00 15.04 28.62
C LEU A 56 -9.26 14.89 29.96
N ALA A 57 -9.97 15.11 31.06
CA ALA A 57 -9.53 14.71 32.39
C ALA A 57 -9.96 13.27 32.75
N TYR A 58 -10.97 12.72 32.05
CA TYR A 58 -11.51 11.38 32.30
C TYR A 58 -11.89 10.64 31.01
N THR A 59 -11.82 9.31 31.01
CA THR A 59 -12.33 8.49 29.90
C THR A 59 -13.84 8.67 29.73
N ILE A 60 -14.27 9.03 28.52
CA ILE A 60 -15.68 9.12 28.17
C ILE A 60 -16.25 7.71 28.00
N THR A 61 -17.36 7.41 28.66
CA THR A 61 -18.02 6.10 28.57
C THR A 61 -19.30 6.18 27.73
N ILE A 62 -19.30 5.51 26.58
CA ILE A 62 -20.45 5.37 25.69
C ILE A 62 -21.30 4.18 26.15
N SER A 63 -22.53 4.44 26.58
CA SER A 63 -23.52 3.43 27.02
C SER A 63 -24.85 3.54 26.26
N THR A 64 -24.91 4.42 25.26
CA THR A 64 -26.07 4.72 24.43
C THR A 64 -25.56 5.03 23.02
N ASP A 65 -26.28 4.62 22.00
CA ASP A 65 -25.90 4.85 20.60
C ASP A 65 -25.54 6.31 20.34
N THR A 66 -24.31 6.54 19.91
CA THR A 66 -23.72 7.87 19.76
C THR A 66 -23.05 7.97 18.40
N THR A 67 -23.30 9.08 17.71
CA THR A 67 -22.52 9.50 16.53
C THR A 67 -21.82 10.80 16.88
N ILE A 68 -20.51 10.89 16.64
CA ILE A 68 -19.70 12.09 16.84
C ILE A 68 -19.15 12.49 15.47
N ASP A 69 -19.60 13.62 14.95
CA ASP A 69 -19.32 14.09 13.60
C ASP A 69 -18.62 15.46 13.62
N GLY A 70 -17.32 15.44 13.30
CA GLY A 70 -16.48 16.63 13.17
C GLY A 70 -16.58 17.34 11.82
N THR A 71 -17.42 16.86 10.88
CA THR A 71 -17.49 17.38 9.51
C THR A 71 -17.59 18.91 9.45
N GLY A 72 -16.64 19.54 8.75
CA GLY A 72 -16.56 20.99 8.60
C GLY A 72 -15.79 21.72 9.71
N GLN A 73 -15.19 20.99 10.66
CA GLN A 73 -14.33 21.49 11.72
C GLN A 73 -13.03 20.66 11.78
N ASP A 74 -11.97 21.23 12.35
CA ASP A 74 -10.77 20.48 12.76
C ASP A 74 -10.89 20.17 14.25
N VAL A 75 -11.28 18.94 14.59
CA VAL A 75 -11.57 18.52 15.98
C VAL A 75 -10.61 17.41 16.38
N THR A 76 -9.90 17.62 17.47
CA THR A 76 -9.12 16.57 18.15
C THR A 76 -9.72 16.31 19.53
N ILE A 77 -10.11 15.07 19.82
CA ILE A 77 -10.46 14.63 21.17
C ILE A 77 -9.24 13.91 21.73
N SER A 78 -8.65 14.43 22.81
CA SER A 78 -7.35 13.98 23.29
C SER A 78 -7.35 13.54 24.75
N GLY A 79 -6.71 12.41 25.02
CA GLY A 79 -6.46 11.92 26.38
C GLY A 79 -5.26 12.55 27.09
N ASP A 80 -4.55 13.48 26.44
CA ASP A 80 -3.37 14.23 26.95
C ASP A 80 -2.31 13.34 27.62
N TYR A 81 -2.10 12.14 27.07
CA TYR A 81 -1.25 11.06 27.60
C TYR A 81 -1.59 10.62 29.04
N ALA A 82 -2.74 11.03 29.59
CA ALA A 82 -3.17 10.80 30.96
C ALA A 82 -4.32 9.78 31.05
N VAL A 83 -5.22 9.75 30.08
CA VAL A 83 -6.42 8.89 30.08
C VAL A 83 -6.68 8.24 28.73
N ARG A 84 -7.35 7.09 28.74
CA ARG A 84 -8.00 6.51 27.56
C ARG A 84 -9.10 7.46 27.07
N VAL A 85 -9.26 7.65 25.77
CA VAL A 85 -10.22 8.63 25.24
C VAL A 85 -11.67 8.14 25.41
N PHE A 86 -12.00 6.97 24.85
CA PHE A 86 -13.33 6.37 24.98
C PHE A 86 -13.31 4.95 25.54
N LYS A 87 -14.36 4.60 26.28
CA LYS A 87 -14.81 3.22 26.46
C LYS A 87 -16.21 3.09 25.88
N VAL A 88 -16.44 2.10 25.02
CA VAL A 88 -17.78 1.68 24.59
C VAL A 88 -18.16 0.46 25.40
N ASN A 89 -19.31 0.49 26.08
CA ASN A 89 -19.84 -0.62 26.87
C ASN A 89 -20.67 -1.60 26.02
N GLU A 90 -20.93 -2.78 26.57
CA GLU A 90 -21.75 -3.83 25.97
C GLU A 90 -23.09 -3.28 25.45
N GLY A 91 -23.37 -3.55 24.17
CA GLY A 91 -24.59 -3.10 23.50
C GLY A 91 -24.65 -1.61 23.14
N GLY A 92 -23.59 -0.83 23.38
CA GLY A 92 -23.48 0.55 22.89
C GLY A 92 -22.88 0.64 21.49
N SER A 93 -23.41 1.52 20.63
CA SER A 93 -22.77 1.90 19.36
C SER A 93 -22.04 3.24 19.46
N LEU A 94 -20.82 3.31 18.93
CA LEU A 94 -20.08 4.55 18.71
C LEU A 94 -19.74 4.69 17.22
N ASN A 95 -20.18 5.77 16.59
CA ASN A 95 -19.88 6.10 15.21
C ASN A 95 -19.08 7.41 15.18
N LEU A 96 -17.87 7.39 14.63
CA LEU A 96 -16.99 8.54 14.51
C LEU A 96 -16.86 8.95 13.04
N SER A 97 -16.95 10.25 12.78
CA SER A 97 -16.77 10.86 11.46
C SER A 97 -15.90 12.12 11.54
N ASN A 98 -14.94 12.27 10.61
CA ASN A 98 -14.21 13.52 10.35
C ASN A 98 -13.57 14.18 11.60
N LEU A 99 -12.86 13.40 12.43
CA LEU A 99 -12.18 13.89 13.63
C LEU A 99 -10.92 13.09 14.01
N THR A 100 -10.12 13.63 14.93
CA THR A 100 -8.90 13.00 15.44
C THR A 100 -9.08 12.49 16.88
N ILE A 101 -8.67 11.25 17.13
CA ILE A 101 -8.51 10.62 18.46
C ILE A 101 -7.01 10.55 18.76
N ALA A 102 -6.54 11.36 19.72
CA ALA A 102 -5.10 11.56 19.93
C ALA A 102 -4.64 11.36 21.38
N ASN A 103 -3.42 10.87 21.54
CA ASN A 103 -2.70 10.85 22.82
C ASN A 103 -3.46 10.15 23.97
N GLY A 104 -4.34 9.19 23.66
CA GLY A 104 -4.98 8.37 24.68
C GLY A 104 -3.96 7.47 25.38
N ASN A 105 -4.08 7.28 26.70
CA ASN A 105 -3.19 6.39 27.47
C ASN A 105 -3.99 5.45 28.37
N ALA A 106 -3.88 4.14 28.12
CA ALA A 106 -4.47 3.08 28.93
C ALA A 106 -3.38 2.22 29.59
N ALA A 107 -3.53 1.93 30.89
CA ALA A 107 -2.68 0.96 31.57
C ALA A 107 -2.89 -0.48 31.05
N THR A 108 -4.08 -0.77 30.51
CA THR A 108 -4.47 -2.06 29.91
C THR A 108 -4.89 -1.88 28.46
N TYR A 109 -6.18 -1.76 28.14
CA TYR A 109 -6.70 -1.94 26.80
C TYR A 109 -7.18 -0.63 26.15
N GLY A 110 -6.91 -0.46 24.86
CA GLY A 110 -7.53 0.60 24.06
C GLY A 110 -7.04 1.99 24.44
N GLY A 111 -5.86 2.41 24.02
CA GLY A 111 -5.34 3.75 24.35
C GLY A 111 -6.29 4.84 23.86
N GLY A 112 -6.70 4.78 22.60
CA GLY A 112 -7.78 5.60 22.06
C GLY A 112 -9.15 5.09 22.52
N ILE A 113 -9.54 3.89 22.07
CA ILE A 113 -10.86 3.30 22.36
C ILE A 113 -10.73 1.88 22.91
N TYR A 114 -11.39 1.60 24.03
CA TYR A 114 -11.74 0.23 24.43
C TYR A 114 -13.19 -0.05 24.02
N ASN A 115 -13.39 -0.93 23.04
CA ASN A 115 -14.69 -1.51 22.72
C ASN A 115 -14.90 -2.77 23.58
N ASP A 116 -15.72 -2.66 24.62
CA ASP A 116 -16.09 -3.74 25.54
C ASP A 116 -17.45 -4.31 25.11
N HIS A 117 -17.44 -5.22 24.13
CA HIS A 117 -18.63 -5.90 23.59
C HIS A 117 -19.68 -4.98 22.93
N GLY A 118 -19.28 -3.79 22.47
CA GLY A 118 -20.09 -2.85 21.69
C GLY A 118 -19.80 -2.89 20.18
N THR A 119 -20.26 -1.87 19.45
CA THR A 119 -19.97 -1.70 18.01
C THR A 119 -19.32 -0.35 17.76
N VAL A 120 -18.19 -0.33 17.04
CA VAL A 120 -17.48 0.90 16.68
C VAL A 120 -17.38 1.04 15.17
N THR A 121 -17.86 2.17 14.64
CA THR A 121 -17.65 2.58 13.25
C THR A 121 -16.74 3.81 13.22
N VAL A 122 -15.70 3.77 12.40
CA VAL A 122 -14.71 4.84 12.23
C VAL A 122 -14.66 5.21 10.75
N ASN A 123 -15.07 6.43 10.40
CA ASN A 123 -15.05 6.93 9.04
C ASN A 123 -14.26 8.23 8.96
N GLU A 124 -13.32 8.35 8.03
CA GLU A 124 -12.60 9.61 7.78
C GLU A 124 -11.95 10.21 9.05
N CYS A 125 -11.48 9.35 9.95
CA CYS A 125 -10.89 9.74 11.23
C CYS A 125 -9.39 9.46 11.28
N THR A 126 -8.70 10.14 12.20
CA THR A 126 -7.28 9.89 12.51
C THR A 126 -7.10 9.40 13.94
N PHE A 127 -6.36 8.32 14.12
CA PHE A 127 -5.94 7.78 15.42
C PHE A 127 -4.43 7.97 15.54
N SER A 128 -4.00 8.89 16.39
CA SER A 128 -2.58 9.30 16.48
C SER A 128 -2.01 9.21 17.90
N SER A 129 -0.80 8.65 18.03
CA SER A 129 -0.03 8.64 19.30
C SER A 129 -0.77 8.05 20.51
N ASN A 130 -1.77 7.18 20.29
CA ASN A 130 -2.49 6.52 21.38
C ASN A 130 -1.69 5.31 21.88
N THR A 131 -1.63 5.14 23.20
CA THR A 131 -0.81 4.14 23.88
C THR A 131 -1.64 3.24 24.79
N ALA A 132 -1.46 1.93 24.66
CA ALA A 132 -1.98 0.93 25.58
C ALA A 132 -0.82 0.20 26.28
N GLY A 133 -1.02 -0.25 27.52
CA GLY A 133 -0.04 -1.09 28.21
C GLY A 133 1.09 -0.35 28.90
N SER A 134 0.87 0.88 29.38
CA SER A 134 1.81 1.54 30.31
C SER A 134 2.03 0.75 31.62
N GLY A 135 1.21 -0.28 31.90
CA GLY A 135 1.42 -1.29 32.94
C GLY A 135 2.10 -2.61 32.52
N GLY A 136 2.51 -2.76 31.25
CA GLY A 136 3.35 -3.86 30.76
C GLY A 136 2.66 -5.01 30.01
N TYR A 137 1.33 -5.00 29.85
CA TYR A 137 0.55 -6.06 29.17
C TYR A 137 -0.73 -5.51 28.50
N GLY A 138 -0.65 -4.36 27.84
CA GLY A 138 -1.83 -3.71 27.27
C GLY A 138 -1.89 -3.78 25.76
N GLU A 139 -3.10 -3.90 25.21
CA GLU A 139 -3.33 -4.21 23.80
C GLU A 139 -4.22 -3.14 23.16
N GLY A 140 -4.03 -2.93 21.85
CA GLY A 140 -4.82 -1.96 21.08
C GLY A 140 -4.45 -0.52 21.41
N GLY A 141 -3.32 -0.02 20.89
CA GLY A 141 -2.87 1.35 21.16
C GLY A 141 -3.88 2.37 20.68
N GLY A 142 -4.28 2.27 19.41
CA GLY A 142 -5.44 2.99 18.87
C GLY A 142 -6.76 2.43 19.40
N ILE A 143 -7.10 1.18 19.07
CA ILE A 143 -8.37 0.53 19.47
C ILE A 143 -8.13 -0.89 19.96
N PHE A 144 -8.75 -1.27 21.08
CA PHE A 144 -8.91 -2.66 21.50
C PHE A 144 -10.37 -3.09 21.32
N VAL A 145 -10.59 -4.23 20.68
CA VAL A 145 -11.88 -4.86 20.46
C VAL A 145 -11.97 -6.12 21.29
N ASP A 146 -12.90 -6.13 22.25
CA ASP A 146 -13.23 -7.28 23.10
C ASP A 146 -14.63 -7.75 22.76
N SER A 147 -14.74 -8.98 22.24
CA SER A 147 -16.01 -9.66 22.02
C SER A 147 -16.18 -10.88 22.93
N GLY A 148 -15.13 -11.24 23.67
CA GLY A 148 -15.06 -12.50 24.40
C GLY A 148 -15.44 -13.70 23.50
N PRO A 149 -16.13 -14.72 24.04
CA PRO A 149 -16.63 -15.86 23.27
C PRO A 149 -17.97 -15.58 22.55
N PHE A 150 -18.41 -14.32 22.46
CA PHE A 150 -19.71 -13.93 21.92
C PHE A 150 -19.56 -13.17 20.58
N PRO A 151 -20.51 -13.30 19.64
CA PRO A 151 -20.44 -12.65 18.34
C PRO A 151 -20.90 -11.18 18.41
N THR A 152 -20.36 -10.42 19.37
CA THR A 152 -20.72 -9.03 19.65
C THR A 152 -19.47 -8.26 20.04
N GLY A 153 -18.94 -7.45 19.14
CA GLY A 153 -17.68 -6.73 19.33
C GLY A 153 -17.09 -6.36 17.98
N ASP A 154 -17.80 -5.52 17.23
CA ASP A 154 -17.46 -5.25 15.82
C ASP A 154 -16.74 -3.91 15.67
N LEU A 155 -15.76 -3.86 14.77
CA LEU A 155 -15.03 -2.65 14.40
C LEU A 155 -15.00 -2.49 12.86
N TYR A 156 -15.57 -1.40 12.38
CA TYR A 156 -15.56 -1.03 10.96
C TYR A 156 -14.73 0.24 10.77
N VAL A 157 -13.58 0.14 10.10
CA VAL A 157 -12.66 1.25 9.81
C VAL A 157 -12.68 1.55 8.31
N ASN A 158 -13.07 2.76 7.94
CA ASN A 158 -13.22 3.19 6.54
C ASN A 158 -12.54 4.55 6.32
N ASN A 159 -11.81 4.70 5.21
CA ASN A 159 -11.18 5.97 4.79
C ASN A 159 -10.34 6.66 5.91
N SER A 160 -9.74 5.89 6.83
CA SER A 160 -9.18 6.40 8.08
C SER A 160 -7.67 6.17 8.19
N SER A 161 -7.02 6.90 9.11
CA SER A 161 -5.58 6.82 9.37
C SER A 161 -5.31 6.38 10.81
N PHE A 162 -4.42 5.42 11.01
CA PHE A 162 -3.89 5.04 12.33
C PHE A 162 -2.38 5.15 12.26
N HIS A 163 -1.79 6.07 13.02
CA HIS A 163 -0.34 6.24 13.04
C HIS A 163 0.26 6.54 14.41
N ASP A 164 1.51 6.10 14.58
CA ASP A 164 2.31 6.29 15.80
C ASP A 164 1.65 5.75 17.09
N ASN A 165 0.66 4.86 16.98
CA ASN A 165 0.02 4.22 18.12
C ASN A 165 0.88 3.05 18.62
N SER A 166 1.00 2.87 19.94
CA SER A 166 1.82 1.82 20.55
C SER A 166 1.05 0.99 21.58
N ALA A 167 1.38 -0.31 21.66
CA ALA A 167 0.84 -1.25 22.64
C ALA A 167 1.87 -2.34 22.94
N PHE A 168 1.59 -3.23 23.90
CA PHE A 168 2.31 -4.50 24.01
C PHE A 168 2.12 -5.33 22.72
N SER A 169 0.87 -5.51 22.31
CA SER A 169 0.46 -6.09 21.02
C SER A 169 -0.71 -5.30 20.41
N GLY A 170 -0.79 -5.24 19.09
CA GLY A 170 -1.81 -4.45 18.39
C GLY A 170 -1.58 -2.96 18.55
N GLY A 171 -0.47 -2.45 18.02
CA GLY A 171 -0.11 -1.03 18.16
C GLY A 171 -1.20 -0.11 17.63
N GLY A 172 -1.69 -0.36 16.42
CA GLY A 172 -2.88 0.30 15.87
C GLY A 172 -4.17 -0.27 16.45
N ILE A 173 -4.45 -1.55 16.17
CA ILE A 173 -5.69 -2.25 16.53
C ILE A 173 -5.36 -3.61 17.16
N ALA A 174 -6.09 -4.01 18.19
CA ALA A 174 -6.10 -5.38 18.71
C ALA A 174 -7.53 -5.95 18.71
N ASN A 175 -7.65 -7.22 18.32
CA ASN A 175 -8.89 -7.96 18.19
C ASN A 175 -8.89 -9.22 19.06
N TYR A 176 -9.75 -9.25 20.06
CA TYR A 176 -9.95 -10.39 20.94
C TYR A 176 -11.27 -11.11 20.62
N GLY A 177 -11.34 -11.69 19.41
CA GLY A 177 -12.41 -12.59 18.96
C GLY A 177 -13.49 -11.96 18.07
N GLY A 178 -13.44 -10.66 17.82
CA GLY A 178 -14.46 -9.90 17.10
C GLY A 178 -14.29 -9.89 15.58
N GLU A 179 -15.19 -9.18 14.90
CA GLU A 179 -15.07 -8.86 13.47
C GLU A 179 -14.46 -7.46 13.29
N VAL A 180 -13.25 -7.42 12.71
CA VAL A 180 -12.56 -6.18 12.33
C VAL A 180 -12.50 -6.07 10.82
N THR A 181 -13.14 -5.04 10.27
CA THR A 181 -13.00 -4.68 8.85
C THR A 181 -12.22 -3.37 8.72
N VAL A 182 -11.16 -3.40 7.92
CA VAL A 182 -10.36 -2.23 7.51
C VAL A 182 -10.51 -2.06 6.00
N SER A 183 -11.08 -0.92 5.58
CA SER A 183 -11.28 -0.58 4.18
C SER A 183 -10.72 0.80 3.84
N ASN A 184 -10.08 0.94 2.67
CA ASN A 184 -9.61 2.22 2.13
C ASN A 184 -8.74 3.04 3.12
N SER A 185 -8.02 2.38 4.03
CA SER A 185 -7.42 3.01 5.23
C SER A 185 -5.91 2.80 5.31
N THR A 186 -5.22 3.71 6.01
CA THR A 186 -3.77 3.64 6.20
C THR A 186 -3.45 3.33 7.66
N LEU A 187 -2.64 2.29 7.89
CA LEU A 187 -2.05 1.97 9.18
C LEU A 187 -0.53 2.10 9.04
N SER A 188 0.09 3.11 9.65
CA SER A 188 1.51 3.38 9.47
C SER A 188 2.26 3.73 10.75
N GLY A 189 3.52 3.27 10.88
CA GLY A 189 4.35 3.58 12.05
C GLY A 189 3.83 3.07 13.41
N ASN A 190 2.78 2.24 13.43
CA ASN A 190 2.24 1.68 14.67
C ASN A 190 3.17 0.59 15.21
N ARG A 191 3.20 0.41 16.54
CA ARG A 191 4.27 -0.32 17.22
C ARG A 191 3.77 -1.30 18.29
N ALA A 192 4.23 -2.54 18.23
CA ALA A 192 4.00 -3.57 19.25
C ALA A 192 5.28 -3.81 20.07
N ASP A 193 5.33 -3.21 21.25
CA ASP A 193 6.46 -3.03 22.17
C ASP A 193 6.51 -4.03 23.34
N GLY A 194 5.77 -5.13 23.24
CA GLY A 194 5.86 -6.21 24.23
C GLY A 194 7.23 -6.87 24.21
N ALA A 195 8.05 -6.63 25.23
CA ALA A 195 9.43 -7.09 25.32
C ALA A 195 9.60 -8.60 24.99
N GLY A 196 10.05 -8.92 23.77
CA GLY A 196 10.23 -10.26 23.22
C GLY A 196 8.96 -11.02 22.79
N TYR A 197 7.77 -10.42 22.91
CA TYR A 197 6.47 -11.08 22.67
C TYR A 197 5.45 -10.23 21.88
N GLY A 198 5.70 -8.93 21.71
CA GLY A 198 4.77 -8.00 21.11
C GLY A 198 4.53 -8.30 19.64
N ALA A 199 3.26 -8.41 19.26
CA ALA A 199 2.86 -8.85 17.92
C ALA A 199 1.81 -7.93 17.31
N GLY A 200 1.74 -7.89 15.98
CA GLY A 200 0.74 -7.08 15.27
C GLY A 200 0.99 -5.58 15.44
N GLY A 201 2.04 -5.04 14.84
CA GLY A 201 2.34 -3.60 14.94
C GLY A 201 1.17 -2.74 14.46
N GLY A 202 0.61 -3.08 13.30
CA GLY A 202 -0.66 -2.52 12.80
C GLY A 202 -1.89 -3.16 13.44
N VAL A 203 -2.10 -4.47 13.24
CA VAL A 203 -3.24 -5.24 13.76
C VAL A 203 -2.79 -6.53 14.45
N PHE A 204 -3.31 -6.79 15.64
CA PHE A 204 -3.18 -8.06 16.37
C PHE A 204 -4.54 -8.75 16.49
N SER A 205 -4.61 -10.06 16.28
CA SER A 205 -5.81 -10.89 16.50
C SER A 205 -5.41 -12.17 17.23
N ASP A 206 -6.02 -12.42 18.40
CA ASP A 206 -5.66 -13.57 19.28
C ASP A 206 -6.85 -14.18 20.05
N GLY A 207 -8.05 -13.61 19.94
CA GLY A 207 -9.26 -14.19 20.54
C GLY A 207 -9.88 -15.28 19.65
N PRO A 208 -10.43 -16.37 20.20
CA PRO A 208 -10.88 -17.53 19.41
C PRO A 208 -11.92 -17.18 18.33
N GLY A 209 -11.60 -17.49 17.07
CA GLY A 209 -12.47 -17.24 15.93
C GLY A 209 -12.47 -15.79 15.43
N GLY A 210 -11.48 -14.98 15.81
CA GLY A 210 -11.36 -13.60 15.38
C GLY A 210 -11.30 -13.46 13.86
N MET A 211 -12.03 -12.48 13.32
CA MET A 211 -12.07 -12.22 11.88
C MET A 211 -11.47 -10.85 11.56
N VAL A 212 -10.45 -10.84 10.70
CA VAL A 212 -9.83 -9.61 10.21
C VAL A 212 -9.95 -9.56 8.69
N THR A 213 -10.69 -8.58 8.18
CA THR A 213 -10.81 -8.30 6.74
C THR A 213 -10.14 -6.98 6.40
N VAL A 214 -9.15 -7.02 5.50
CA VAL A 214 -8.42 -5.85 5.01
C VAL A 214 -8.67 -5.69 3.51
N SER A 215 -9.02 -4.48 3.07
CA SER A 215 -9.28 -4.17 1.66
C SER A 215 -8.84 -2.76 1.27
N ASN A 216 -8.27 -2.59 0.07
CA ASN A 216 -7.91 -1.29 -0.49
C ASN A 216 -7.01 -0.43 0.43
N SER A 217 -6.22 -1.07 1.29
CA SER A 217 -5.60 -0.44 2.46
C SER A 217 -4.09 -0.58 2.46
N THR A 218 -3.42 0.39 3.10
CA THR A 218 -1.96 0.44 3.15
C THR A 218 -1.46 0.25 4.57
N PHE A 219 -0.58 -0.75 4.75
CA PHE A 219 0.17 -1.00 5.97
C PHE A 219 1.63 -0.64 5.71
N ALA A 220 2.13 0.44 6.33
CA ALA A 220 3.46 0.98 6.02
C ALA A 220 4.32 1.26 7.26
N GLY A 221 5.50 0.64 7.35
CA GLY A 221 6.46 0.94 8.42
C GLY A 221 5.99 0.58 9.84
N ASN A 222 4.99 -0.29 9.99
CA ASN A 222 4.56 -0.78 11.30
C ASN A 222 5.61 -1.77 11.85
N THR A 223 5.76 -1.81 13.17
CA THR A 223 6.86 -2.55 13.84
C THR A 223 6.36 -3.44 14.98
N ALA A 224 6.96 -4.62 15.13
CA ALA A 224 6.66 -5.56 16.22
C ALA A 224 7.94 -6.21 16.77
N GLU A 225 8.01 -6.44 18.09
CA GLU A 225 9.15 -7.14 18.67
C GLU A 225 9.20 -8.63 18.27
N TRP A 226 8.07 -9.33 18.24
CA TRP A 226 8.00 -10.75 17.88
C TRP A 226 7.56 -10.94 16.42
N GLY A 227 6.25 -10.90 16.15
CA GLY A 227 5.69 -11.33 14.86
C GLY A 227 4.63 -10.39 14.30
N GLY A 228 4.51 -10.34 12.97
CA GLY A 228 3.45 -9.60 12.29
C GLY A 228 3.64 -8.09 12.41
N GLY A 229 4.68 -7.56 11.77
CA GLY A 229 4.96 -6.12 11.80
C GLY A 229 3.76 -5.29 11.35
N ALA A 230 3.09 -5.70 10.27
CA ALA A 230 1.78 -5.20 9.91
C ALA A 230 0.64 -5.93 10.64
N ILE A 231 0.53 -7.26 10.47
CA ILE A 231 -0.59 -8.04 11.01
C ILE A 231 -0.09 -9.35 11.65
N SER A 232 -0.54 -9.62 12.87
CA SER A 232 -0.41 -10.95 13.50
C SER A 232 -1.80 -11.50 13.79
N SER A 233 -2.07 -12.73 13.35
CA SER A 233 -3.31 -13.46 13.65
C SER A 233 -2.94 -14.83 14.23
N GLY A 234 -3.24 -15.07 15.50
CA GLY A 234 -2.83 -16.26 16.24
C GLY A 234 -3.93 -16.90 17.10
N GLY A 235 -5.14 -16.31 17.10
CA GLY A 235 -6.27 -16.85 17.83
C GLY A 235 -6.75 -18.18 17.24
N LEU A 236 -7.28 -19.07 18.10
CA LEU A 236 -7.70 -20.40 17.68
C LEU A 236 -8.88 -20.35 16.70
N GLY A 237 -8.62 -20.64 15.42
CA GLY A 237 -9.62 -20.64 14.36
C GLY A 237 -9.81 -19.28 13.69
N ASP A 238 -8.83 -18.39 13.83
CA ASP A 238 -8.86 -17.05 13.24
C ASP A 238 -8.96 -17.08 11.71
N ARG A 239 -9.51 -16.00 11.17
CA ARG A 239 -9.76 -15.81 9.73
C ARG A 239 -9.22 -14.47 9.26
N LEU A 240 -8.16 -14.50 8.46
CA LEU A 240 -7.55 -13.33 7.84
C LEU A 240 -7.88 -13.29 6.33
N ALA A 241 -8.56 -12.23 5.90
CA ALA A 241 -8.86 -11.97 4.50
C ALA A 241 -8.23 -10.65 4.06
N VAL A 242 -7.26 -10.68 3.14
CA VAL A 242 -6.54 -9.49 2.65
C VAL A 242 -6.74 -9.37 1.15
N ARG A 243 -7.18 -8.20 0.67
CA ARG A 243 -7.37 -7.94 -0.76
C ARG A 243 -6.95 -6.55 -1.19
N ASN A 244 -6.49 -6.38 -2.43
CA ASN A 244 -6.24 -5.06 -3.02
C ASN A 244 -5.41 -4.13 -2.11
N SER A 245 -4.41 -4.65 -1.39
CA SER A 245 -3.76 -3.92 -0.30
C SER A 245 -2.24 -3.89 -0.42
N THR A 246 -1.62 -2.80 0.04
CA THR A 246 -0.17 -2.61 0.05
C THR A 246 0.41 -2.87 1.44
N PHE A 247 1.45 -3.69 1.53
CA PHE A 247 2.23 -3.94 2.75
C PHE A 247 3.69 -3.59 2.48
N PHE A 248 4.13 -2.44 3.00
CA PHE A 248 5.43 -1.86 2.68
C PHE A 248 6.29 -1.61 3.94
N ALA A 249 7.54 -2.07 3.92
CA ALA A 249 8.55 -1.76 4.95
C ALA A 249 8.13 -2.04 6.41
N ASN A 250 7.17 -2.94 6.64
CA ASN A 250 6.78 -3.36 7.98
C ASN A 250 7.80 -4.37 8.53
N ARG A 251 8.06 -4.33 9.83
CA ARG A 251 9.20 -5.03 10.44
C ARG A 251 8.81 -5.81 11.69
N ALA A 252 9.30 -7.04 11.81
CA ALA A 252 9.17 -7.86 13.00
C ALA A 252 10.54 -8.49 13.34
N SER A 253 10.97 -8.51 14.61
CA SER A 253 12.32 -9.06 14.89
C SER A 253 12.38 -10.59 14.70
N HIS A 254 11.28 -11.31 14.91
CA HIS A 254 11.21 -12.75 14.74
C HIS A 254 10.64 -13.18 13.38
N SER A 255 9.35 -12.95 13.11
CA SER A 255 8.71 -13.50 11.90
C SER A 255 7.65 -12.61 11.26
N GLY A 256 7.45 -12.76 9.94
CA GLY A 256 6.39 -12.07 9.21
C GLY A 256 6.38 -10.57 9.40
N GLY A 257 7.37 -9.86 8.84
CA GLY A 257 7.41 -8.40 8.87
C GLY A 257 6.12 -7.80 8.31
N GLY A 258 5.58 -8.39 7.24
CA GLY A 258 4.19 -8.19 6.83
C GLY A 258 3.21 -8.93 7.75
N ILE A 259 2.99 -10.23 7.49
CA ILE A 259 1.94 -11.04 8.13
C ILE A 259 2.52 -12.27 8.85
N VAL A 260 2.05 -12.53 10.07
CA VAL A 260 2.15 -13.83 10.76
C VAL A 260 0.76 -14.44 10.92
N ILE A 261 0.62 -15.73 10.61
CA ILE A 261 -0.56 -16.54 10.93
C ILE A 261 -0.14 -17.73 11.81
N GLY A 262 -0.79 -17.90 12.97
CA GLY A 262 -0.20 -18.54 14.15
C GLY A 262 -0.48 -20.03 14.39
N THR A 263 -1.61 -20.59 13.94
CA THR A 263 -1.99 -21.97 14.32
C THR A 263 -2.59 -22.81 13.18
N LEU A 264 -2.59 -24.13 13.37
CA LEU A 264 -3.11 -25.14 12.42
C LEU A 264 -4.61 -24.99 12.07
N THR A 265 -5.39 -24.30 12.89
CA THR A 265 -6.83 -24.09 12.67
C THR A 265 -7.15 -22.85 11.83
N ASP A 266 -6.17 -22.00 11.62
CA ASP A 266 -6.41 -20.65 11.12
C ASP A 266 -6.38 -20.63 9.60
N VAL A 267 -7.11 -19.69 9.01
CA VAL A 267 -7.28 -19.59 7.56
C VAL A 267 -6.92 -18.18 7.10
N ALA A 268 -5.94 -18.10 6.20
CA ALA A 268 -5.52 -16.86 5.58
C ALA A 268 -5.70 -16.92 4.06
N THR A 269 -6.48 -15.99 3.52
CA THR A 269 -6.60 -15.78 2.08
C THR A 269 -6.15 -14.38 1.73
N VAL A 270 -5.06 -14.30 0.96
CA VAL A 270 -4.49 -13.05 0.47
C VAL A 270 -4.64 -13.04 -1.04
N PHE A 271 -5.19 -11.97 -1.60
CA PHE A 271 -5.34 -11.85 -3.05
C PHE A 271 -5.15 -10.45 -3.58
N ASN A 272 -4.69 -10.32 -4.83
CA ASN A 272 -4.53 -9.04 -5.53
C ASN A 272 -3.82 -8.02 -4.64
N SER A 273 -2.71 -8.38 -4.01
CA SER A 273 -2.06 -7.56 -2.97
C SER A 273 -0.55 -7.49 -3.21
N THR A 274 0.10 -6.45 -2.69
CA THR A 274 1.53 -6.20 -2.90
C THR A 274 2.24 -6.13 -1.56
N PHE A 275 3.16 -7.07 -1.32
CA PHE A 275 4.07 -7.08 -0.18
C PHE A 275 5.46 -6.72 -0.69
N TYR A 276 6.04 -5.62 -0.19
CA TYR A 276 7.36 -5.16 -0.61
C TYR A 276 8.22 -4.65 0.54
N GLY A 277 9.44 -5.18 0.63
CA GLY A 277 10.47 -4.65 1.53
C GLY A 277 10.17 -4.81 3.03
N ASN A 278 9.23 -5.69 3.40
CA ASN A 278 8.99 -6.05 4.79
C ASN A 278 10.14 -6.93 5.31
N ASP A 279 10.47 -6.82 6.60
CA ASP A 279 11.69 -7.40 7.22
C ASP A 279 11.37 -8.26 8.44
N ALA A 280 11.90 -9.49 8.48
CA ALA A 280 11.93 -10.34 9.68
C ALA A 280 12.97 -11.47 9.56
N SER A 281 13.35 -12.07 10.69
CA SER A 281 14.29 -13.20 10.71
C SER A 281 13.75 -14.45 9.99
N TYR A 282 12.43 -14.66 9.99
CA TYR A 282 11.75 -15.77 9.33
C TYR A 282 10.56 -15.25 8.50
N GLY A 283 10.50 -15.58 7.21
CA GLY A 283 9.39 -15.23 6.32
C GLY A 283 9.09 -13.73 6.32
N SER A 284 10.03 -12.91 5.86
CA SER A 284 10.08 -11.46 6.00
C SER A 284 8.80 -10.74 5.52
N ASN A 285 8.12 -11.28 4.50
CA ASN A 285 6.81 -10.82 4.09
C ASN A 285 5.67 -11.60 4.77
N ILE A 286 5.65 -12.94 4.67
CA ILE A 286 4.54 -13.77 5.18
C ILE A 286 5.05 -15.03 5.89
N THR A 287 4.60 -15.29 7.10
CA THR A 287 4.86 -16.55 7.84
C THR A 287 3.56 -17.25 8.24
N ALA A 288 3.48 -18.55 7.99
CA ALA A 288 2.33 -19.39 8.32
C ALA A 288 2.72 -20.61 9.17
N TYR A 289 2.45 -20.57 10.47
CA TYR A 289 2.77 -21.64 11.44
C TYR A 289 1.74 -22.79 11.39
N GLY A 290 1.64 -23.43 10.22
CA GLY A 290 0.73 -24.54 9.96
C GLY A 290 -0.69 -24.13 9.56
N ALA A 291 -1.03 -22.83 9.63
CA ALA A 291 -2.28 -22.26 9.14
C ALA A 291 -2.52 -22.56 7.66
N THR A 292 -3.79 -22.70 7.27
CA THR A 292 -4.17 -22.85 5.85
C THR A 292 -4.09 -21.50 5.15
N THR A 293 -2.91 -21.20 4.62
CA THR A 293 -2.62 -19.93 3.92
C THR A 293 -2.64 -20.12 2.41
N ARG A 294 -3.35 -19.25 1.69
CA ARG A 294 -3.46 -19.27 0.23
C ARG A 294 -3.25 -17.86 -0.35
N LEU A 295 -2.31 -17.73 -1.29
CA LEU A 295 -2.05 -16.50 -2.05
C LEU A 295 -2.67 -16.62 -3.45
N MET A 296 -3.17 -15.54 -4.01
CA MET A 296 -3.71 -15.47 -5.39
C MET A 296 -3.42 -14.10 -6.01
N ASN A 297 -2.98 -14.00 -7.27
CA ASN A 297 -2.69 -12.70 -7.91
C ASN A 297 -1.86 -11.74 -7.04
N THR A 298 -0.96 -12.25 -6.19
CA THR A 298 -0.25 -11.48 -5.15
C THR A 298 1.23 -11.34 -5.50
N ILE A 299 1.76 -10.12 -5.36
CA ILE A 299 3.21 -9.86 -5.40
C ILE A 299 3.75 -10.01 -3.99
N VAL A 300 4.78 -10.85 -3.82
CA VAL A 300 5.56 -10.93 -2.57
C VAL A 300 7.05 -10.77 -2.88
N ALA A 301 7.55 -9.56 -2.64
CA ALA A 301 8.92 -9.17 -2.99
C ALA A 301 9.68 -8.48 -1.86
N HIS A 302 11.01 -8.46 -1.93
CA HIS A 302 11.84 -7.63 -1.06
C HIS A 302 13.11 -7.12 -1.76
N ALA A 303 13.69 -6.05 -1.21
CA ALA A 303 14.76 -5.26 -1.84
C ALA A 303 16.15 -5.46 -1.19
N MET A 304 16.49 -6.71 -0.85
CA MET A 304 17.73 -7.15 -0.16
C MET A 304 17.80 -6.88 1.36
N LEU A 305 17.01 -7.63 2.13
CA LEU A 305 17.21 -7.80 3.59
C LEU A 305 17.30 -9.29 3.95
N THR A 306 17.61 -9.57 5.21
CA THR A 306 17.68 -10.93 5.74
C THR A 306 16.31 -11.62 5.76
N GLY A 307 16.32 -12.95 5.63
CA GLY A 307 15.12 -13.77 5.65
C GLY A 307 14.54 -14.05 4.26
N ALA A 308 13.89 -15.21 4.14
CA ALA A 308 13.12 -15.57 2.95
C ALA A 308 11.83 -14.76 2.87
N ASN A 309 11.28 -14.50 1.68
CA ASN A 309 9.98 -13.86 1.51
C ASN A 309 8.88 -14.55 2.34
N CYS A 310 8.81 -15.87 2.25
CA CYS A 310 7.81 -16.69 2.92
C CYS A 310 8.42 -17.76 3.83
N ALA A 311 7.71 -18.10 4.90
CA ALA A 311 8.01 -19.25 5.74
C ALA A 311 6.74 -20.04 6.10
N GLY A 312 6.87 -21.37 6.18
CA GLY A 312 5.76 -22.27 6.50
C GLY A 312 4.97 -22.75 5.28
N ALA A 313 3.76 -23.27 5.53
CA ALA A 313 2.94 -23.92 4.51
C ALA A 313 1.99 -22.91 3.83
N ILE A 314 2.38 -22.45 2.63
CA ILE A 314 1.60 -21.50 1.83
C ILE A 314 1.21 -22.16 0.51
N THR A 315 -0.08 -22.13 0.19
CA THR A 315 -0.68 -22.79 -0.98
C THR A 315 -0.76 -21.82 -2.16
N ASP A 316 -0.33 -22.25 -3.33
CA ASP A 316 -0.57 -21.50 -4.56
C ASP A 316 -2.05 -21.51 -4.93
N GLY A 317 -2.63 -20.33 -5.09
CA GLY A 317 -3.97 -20.15 -5.62
C GLY A 317 -4.02 -19.74 -7.09
N GLY A 318 -2.87 -19.48 -7.71
CA GLY A 318 -2.71 -19.03 -9.10
C GLY A 318 -2.37 -17.55 -9.22
N GLY A 319 -1.57 -17.22 -10.25
CA GLY A 319 -1.23 -15.85 -10.61
C GLY A 319 -0.29 -15.12 -9.65
N ASN A 320 0.44 -15.81 -8.77
CA ASN A 320 1.34 -15.17 -7.82
C ASN A 320 2.72 -14.88 -8.42
N LEU A 321 3.39 -13.86 -7.88
CA LEU A 321 4.76 -13.49 -8.22
C LEU A 321 5.59 -13.33 -6.92
N SER A 322 6.78 -13.91 -6.90
CA SER A 322 7.74 -13.81 -5.79
C SER A 322 9.08 -13.27 -6.28
N TYR A 323 9.81 -12.51 -5.46
CA TYR A 323 11.13 -11.98 -5.85
C TYR A 323 11.98 -11.55 -4.63
N PRO A 324 13.31 -11.74 -4.60
CA PRO A 324 14.16 -12.44 -5.57
C PRO A 324 14.23 -13.97 -5.35
N ASP A 325 13.57 -14.47 -4.31
CA ASP A 325 13.52 -15.90 -4.00
C ASP A 325 12.21 -16.58 -4.50
N ALA A 326 12.18 -17.90 -4.41
CA ALA A 326 11.02 -18.74 -4.73
C ALA A 326 10.46 -19.43 -3.46
N THR A 327 10.51 -18.74 -2.31
CA THR A 327 9.99 -19.29 -1.04
C THR A 327 8.48 -19.09 -0.89
N CYS A 328 7.92 -18.08 -1.54
CA CYS A 328 6.48 -17.99 -1.76
C CYS A 328 6.09 -18.74 -3.04
N PRO A 329 4.84 -19.24 -3.15
CA PRO A 329 4.34 -19.77 -4.41
C PRO A 329 4.20 -18.66 -5.46
N GLY A 330 4.47 -19.00 -6.72
CA GLY A 330 4.35 -18.08 -7.86
C GLY A 330 5.52 -18.18 -8.84
N ILE A 331 5.53 -17.26 -9.81
CA ILE A 331 6.66 -17.05 -10.72
C ILE A 331 7.75 -16.27 -9.97
N ASN A 332 9.02 -16.70 -10.04
CA ASN A 332 10.14 -15.89 -9.55
C ASN A 332 10.62 -14.93 -10.64
N ALA A 333 10.23 -13.65 -10.55
CA ALA A 333 10.59 -12.59 -11.48
C ALA A 333 10.44 -11.21 -10.84
N ASP A 334 11.23 -10.23 -11.26
CA ASP A 334 11.21 -8.88 -10.70
C ASP A 334 9.87 -8.16 -11.06
N PRO A 335 9.12 -7.65 -10.07
CA PRO A 335 7.90 -6.90 -10.32
C PRO A 335 8.15 -5.43 -10.77
N PHE A 336 9.40 -4.97 -10.79
CA PHE A 336 9.81 -3.59 -11.12
C PHE A 336 8.95 -2.51 -10.45
N LEU A 337 8.66 -2.69 -9.16
CA LEU A 337 7.81 -1.76 -8.41
C LEU A 337 8.47 -0.38 -8.28
N GLY A 338 7.69 0.66 -8.56
CA GLY A 338 8.00 2.04 -8.17
C GLY A 338 7.88 2.26 -6.65
N PRO A 339 8.27 3.44 -6.13
CA PRO A 339 8.17 3.74 -4.71
C PRO A 339 6.73 3.73 -4.20
N LEU A 340 6.55 3.51 -2.89
CA LEU A 340 5.29 3.76 -2.22
C LEU A 340 5.02 5.27 -2.21
N GLN A 341 3.96 5.70 -2.88
CA GLN A 341 3.58 7.10 -3.00
C GLN A 341 2.09 7.25 -3.35
N ASP A 342 1.60 8.49 -3.39
CA ASP A 342 0.31 8.80 -3.98
C ASP A 342 0.34 8.50 -5.49
N ASN A 343 -0.48 7.54 -5.92
CA ASN A 343 -0.71 7.19 -7.32
C ASN A 343 -2.20 7.24 -7.67
N GLY A 344 -2.97 8.06 -6.93
CA GLY A 344 -4.43 8.05 -6.93
C GLY A 344 -5.02 6.93 -6.07
N GLY A 345 -6.33 7.00 -5.82
CA GLY A 345 -7.03 6.09 -4.91
C GLY A 345 -7.14 6.62 -3.47
N PRO A 346 -7.64 5.81 -2.53
CA PRO A 346 -7.82 6.22 -1.13
C PRO A 346 -6.55 6.09 -0.29
N THR A 347 -5.57 5.28 -0.70
CA THR A 347 -4.31 5.05 0.03
C THR A 347 -3.13 4.94 -0.95
N TRP A 348 -1.91 5.08 -0.44
CA TRP A 348 -0.69 5.03 -1.26
C TRP A 348 -0.43 3.64 -1.84
N THR A 349 0.16 3.60 -3.04
CA THR A 349 0.41 2.33 -3.74
C THR A 349 1.78 2.33 -4.39
N MET A 350 2.15 1.23 -5.04
CA MET A 350 3.42 1.07 -5.75
C MET A 350 3.11 0.72 -7.20
N ARG A 351 3.56 1.55 -8.15
CA ARG A 351 3.32 1.35 -9.59
C ARG A 351 4.10 0.18 -10.17
N LEU A 352 3.59 -0.45 -11.23
CA LEU A 352 4.33 -1.46 -11.99
C LEU A 352 5.19 -0.77 -13.05
N GLY A 353 6.50 -0.95 -12.98
CA GLY A 353 7.44 -0.39 -13.96
C GLY A 353 7.39 -1.07 -15.32
N SER A 354 7.92 -0.39 -16.35
CA SER A 354 7.91 -0.91 -17.71
C SER A 354 8.63 -2.26 -17.84
N GLY A 355 7.92 -3.27 -18.36
CA GLY A 355 8.44 -4.63 -18.46
C GLY A 355 8.37 -5.46 -17.17
N SER A 356 7.59 -5.01 -16.17
CA SER A 356 7.26 -5.81 -14.98
C SER A 356 6.66 -7.15 -15.37
N ALA A 357 7.10 -8.22 -14.70
CA ALA A 357 6.52 -9.55 -14.86
C ALA A 357 5.15 -9.72 -14.19
N ALA A 358 4.59 -8.65 -13.58
CA ALA A 358 3.24 -8.60 -13.04
C ALA A 358 2.20 -8.03 -14.02
N LEU A 359 2.64 -7.28 -15.05
CA LEU A 359 1.74 -6.66 -16.04
C LEU A 359 1.07 -7.73 -16.90
N ASP A 360 -0.23 -7.66 -17.11
CA ASP A 360 -1.00 -8.54 -18.03
C ASP A 360 -0.80 -10.06 -17.79
N THR A 361 -0.55 -10.48 -16.54
CA THR A 361 -0.20 -11.89 -16.19
C THR A 361 -1.00 -12.50 -15.04
N GLY A 362 -1.90 -11.73 -14.42
CA GLY A 362 -2.78 -12.19 -13.36
C GLY A 362 -3.92 -13.08 -13.85
N ASN A 363 -4.58 -13.75 -12.92
CA ASN A 363 -5.72 -14.60 -13.22
C ASN A 363 -7.02 -13.78 -13.22
N ASP A 364 -7.61 -13.56 -14.39
CA ASP A 364 -8.85 -12.79 -14.56
C ASP A 364 -10.03 -13.32 -13.75
N ALA A 365 -10.14 -14.64 -13.56
CA ALA A 365 -11.23 -15.24 -12.80
C ALA A 365 -11.15 -14.89 -11.30
N ILE A 366 -9.95 -14.61 -10.79
CA ILE A 366 -9.72 -14.13 -9.42
C ILE A 366 -10.06 -12.63 -9.35
N CYS A 367 -9.66 -11.84 -10.35
CA CYS A 367 -10.02 -10.42 -10.45
C CYS A 367 -11.53 -10.18 -10.57
N ALA A 368 -12.24 -11.03 -11.33
CA ALA A 368 -13.69 -10.93 -11.50
C ALA A 368 -14.50 -11.50 -10.34
N ALA A 369 -13.91 -12.32 -9.47
CA ALA A 369 -14.61 -12.91 -8.34
C ALA A 369 -14.94 -11.85 -7.27
N PRO A 370 -16.13 -11.90 -6.65
CA PRO A 370 -16.36 -11.23 -5.38
C PRO A 370 -15.37 -11.78 -4.33
N PRO A 371 -14.77 -10.92 -3.48
CA PRO A 371 -15.07 -9.51 -3.30
C PRO A 371 -14.13 -8.52 -4.05
N VAL A 372 -13.28 -8.96 -4.99
CA VAL A 372 -12.47 -8.05 -5.83
C VAL A 372 -13.35 -7.26 -6.80
N ASN A 373 -14.31 -7.94 -7.43
CA ASN A 373 -15.31 -7.34 -8.32
C ASN A 373 -14.70 -6.46 -9.45
N ASN A 374 -13.59 -6.88 -10.04
CA ASN A 374 -12.86 -6.17 -11.11
C ASN A 374 -12.41 -4.75 -10.72
N LEU A 375 -12.02 -4.52 -9.47
CA LEU A 375 -11.43 -3.26 -9.02
C LEU A 375 -10.06 -3.50 -8.38
N ASP A 376 -9.12 -2.58 -8.60
CA ASP A 376 -7.86 -2.51 -7.87
C ASP A 376 -7.99 -1.70 -6.56
N GLN A 377 -6.88 -1.51 -5.82
CA GLN A 377 -6.84 -0.72 -4.58
C GLN A 377 -7.31 0.73 -4.73
N ARG A 378 -7.15 1.31 -5.92
CA ARG A 378 -7.46 2.70 -6.24
C ARG A 378 -8.89 2.86 -6.79
N GLY A 379 -9.56 1.76 -7.10
CA GLY A 379 -10.85 1.73 -7.79
C GLY A 379 -10.73 1.74 -9.32
N VAL A 380 -9.54 1.49 -9.89
CA VAL A 380 -9.35 1.30 -11.33
C VAL A 380 -9.92 -0.06 -11.73
N THR A 381 -10.64 -0.12 -12.85
CA THR A 381 -11.26 -1.37 -13.31
C THR A 381 -10.24 -2.35 -13.88
N ARG A 382 -10.42 -3.64 -13.61
CA ARG A 382 -9.59 -4.74 -14.13
C ARG A 382 -10.34 -5.57 -15.18
N PRO A 383 -9.69 -6.07 -16.25
CA PRO A 383 -8.36 -5.69 -16.71
C PRO A 383 -8.34 -4.33 -17.44
N GLN A 384 -7.16 -3.69 -17.54
CA GLN A 384 -6.90 -2.57 -18.46
C GLN A 384 -6.17 -2.99 -19.75
N GLY A 385 -5.48 -4.14 -19.73
CA GLY A 385 -4.81 -4.74 -20.88
C GLY A 385 -5.47 -6.04 -21.37
N GLU A 386 -4.68 -7.06 -21.69
CA GLU A 386 -5.13 -8.39 -22.11
C GLU A 386 -5.62 -9.23 -20.92
N HIS A 387 -4.96 -9.10 -19.77
CA HIS A 387 -5.30 -9.77 -18.50
C HIS A 387 -5.16 -8.79 -17.34
N CYS A 388 -5.71 -9.11 -16.17
CA CYS A 388 -5.50 -8.24 -15.01
C CYS A 388 -4.07 -8.38 -14.46
N ASP A 389 -3.58 -7.33 -13.79
CA ASP A 389 -2.23 -7.32 -13.24
C ASP A 389 -2.11 -8.17 -11.96
N ILE A 390 -0.92 -8.71 -11.71
CA ILE A 390 -0.57 -9.29 -10.41
C ILE A 390 -0.31 -8.14 -9.41
N GLY A 391 -0.78 -8.28 -8.17
CA GLY A 391 -0.58 -7.28 -7.11
C GLY A 391 -1.78 -6.38 -6.87
N ALA A 392 -1.55 -5.30 -6.12
CA ALA A 392 -2.61 -4.44 -5.57
C ALA A 392 -3.18 -3.37 -6.51
N ILE A 393 -2.53 -3.11 -7.65
CA ILE A 393 -2.93 -2.07 -8.61
C ILE A 393 -3.05 -2.63 -10.03
N GLU A 394 -3.79 -1.95 -10.88
CA GLU A 394 -3.93 -2.25 -12.31
C GLU A 394 -3.41 -1.07 -13.12
N GLU A 395 -2.27 -1.19 -13.80
CA GLU A 395 -1.81 -0.11 -14.67
C GLU A 395 -2.69 -0.02 -15.91
N GLU A 396 -3.09 1.20 -16.27
CA GLU A 396 -3.66 1.47 -17.60
C GLU A 396 -2.64 1.03 -18.65
N SER A 397 -3.06 0.35 -19.72
CA SER A 397 -2.18 -0.35 -20.67
C SER A 397 -1.07 0.53 -21.26
N VAL A 398 0.04 0.62 -20.53
CA VAL A 398 1.28 1.25 -20.94
C VAL A 398 1.93 0.33 -21.94
N VAL A 399 1.71 0.61 -23.22
CA VAL A 399 2.58 0.14 -24.31
C VAL A 399 4.02 0.40 -23.83
N PRO A 400 4.83 -0.65 -23.56
CA PRO A 400 6.09 -0.45 -22.88
C PRO A 400 6.94 0.56 -23.64
N ASN A 401 7.40 1.61 -22.95
CA ASN A 401 8.21 2.65 -23.57
C ASN A 401 9.36 1.98 -24.35
N PRO A 402 9.55 2.33 -25.64
CA PRO A 402 10.62 1.77 -26.44
C PRO A 402 11.95 1.87 -25.70
N MET A 403 12.77 0.81 -25.75
CA MET A 403 14.08 0.83 -25.09
C MET A 403 14.88 2.02 -25.61
N TRP A 404 15.19 2.93 -24.71
CA TRP A 404 15.91 4.16 -24.96
C TRP A 404 17.22 4.12 -24.19
N VAL A 405 18.31 4.41 -24.90
CA VAL A 405 19.67 4.43 -24.36
C VAL A 405 20.28 5.77 -24.72
N TRP A 406 20.75 6.49 -23.70
CA TRP A 406 21.57 7.68 -23.86
C TRP A 406 22.97 7.41 -23.33
N HIS A 407 23.98 7.89 -24.05
CA HIS A 407 25.39 7.65 -23.77
C HIS A 407 26.18 8.96 -23.93
N ARG A 408 27.12 9.22 -23.03
CA ARG A 408 28.12 10.29 -23.15
C ARG A 408 29.48 9.82 -22.64
N GLU A 409 30.53 10.12 -23.40
CA GLU A 409 31.90 10.11 -22.89
C GLU A 409 32.01 11.20 -21.82
N ALA A 410 32.62 10.87 -20.68
CA ALA A 410 32.55 11.71 -19.49
C ALA A 410 33.18 13.08 -19.73
N GLU A 411 34.25 13.17 -20.51
CA GLU A 411 34.95 14.41 -20.82
C GLU A 411 34.18 15.38 -21.74
N THR A 412 32.97 15.00 -22.19
CA THR A 412 31.99 15.89 -22.85
C THR A 412 31.08 16.64 -21.87
N GLY A 413 31.02 16.21 -20.59
CA GLY A 413 30.25 16.88 -19.55
C GLY A 413 30.80 18.26 -19.16
N VAL A 414 29.94 19.08 -18.56
CA VAL A 414 30.28 20.43 -18.09
C VAL A 414 31.03 20.31 -16.77
N ARG A 415 32.35 20.57 -16.78
CA ARG A 415 33.22 20.53 -15.60
C ARG A 415 33.20 21.84 -14.82
N THR A 416 33.31 21.75 -13.50
CA THR A 416 33.53 22.87 -12.58
C THR A 416 34.70 22.60 -11.63
N GLY A 417 35.27 23.65 -11.04
CA GLY A 417 36.36 23.51 -10.07
C GLY A 417 37.67 22.97 -10.68
N SER A 418 38.33 22.06 -9.97
CA SER A 418 39.58 21.38 -10.34
C SER A 418 39.39 20.06 -11.12
N MET A 419 38.15 19.63 -11.39
CA MET A 419 37.91 18.46 -12.24
C MET A 419 38.50 18.68 -13.63
N GLN A 420 39.33 17.74 -14.06
CA GLN A 420 40.15 17.84 -15.27
C GLN A 420 40.09 16.57 -16.12
N ARG A 421 40.53 16.70 -17.38
CA ARG A 421 40.58 15.60 -18.34
C ARG A 421 41.92 14.87 -18.23
N GLY A 422 41.87 13.55 -18.07
CA GLY A 422 43.01 12.65 -18.20
C GLY A 422 43.09 12.01 -19.58
N THR A 423 44.18 11.30 -19.87
CA THR A 423 44.37 10.56 -21.13
C THR A 423 44.87 9.14 -20.83
N ASP A 424 44.30 8.16 -21.52
CA ASP A 424 44.70 6.75 -21.48
C ASP A 424 44.55 6.19 -22.91
N ASN A 425 45.68 6.09 -23.61
CA ASN A 425 45.74 5.71 -25.03
C ASN A 425 45.58 4.19 -25.23
N GLY A 426 44.46 3.62 -24.77
CA GLY A 426 44.09 2.23 -24.97
C GLY A 426 43.06 1.69 -23.99
N GLY A 427 42.99 2.20 -22.76
CA GLY A 427 42.01 1.78 -21.76
C GLY A 427 40.71 2.60 -21.74
N ALA A 428 40.82 3.92 -21.91
CA ALA A 428 39.68 4.84 -21.87
C ALA A 428 38.93 4.92 -23.21
N SER A 429 37.61 5.11 -23.15
CA SER A 429 36.79 5.51 -24.31
C SER A 429 37.34 6.81 -24.89
N ALA A 430 37.36 6.92 -26.21
CA ALA A 430 37.90 8.07 -26.95
C ALA A 430 39.33 8.51 -26.55
N CYS A 431 40.07 7.67 -25.80
CA CYS A 431 41.31 7.95 -25.07
C CYS A 431 41.22 8.87 -23.83
N TYR A 432 40.04 9.29 -23.37
CA TYR A 432 39.91 10.32 -22.33
C TYR A 432 39.01 9.90 -21.18
N TYR A 433 39.32 10.41 -20.00
CA TYR A 433 38.49 10.27 -18.81
C TYR A 433 38.51 11.59 -18.03
N VAL A 434 37.70 11.70 -16.99
CA VAL A 434 37.73 12.82 -16.04
C VAL A 434 38.06 12.33 -14.64
N TYR A 435 38.76 13.18 -13.90
CA TYR A 435 39.21 12.94 -12.54
C TYR A 435 39.48 14.28 -11.84
N ASP A 436 39.63 14.27 -10.52
CA ASP A 436 40.18 15.40 -9.76
C ASP A 436 41.48 14.95 -9.06
N THR A 437 42.38 15.90 -8.79
CA THR A 437 43.57 15.67 -7.94
C THR A 437 43.35 16.13 -6.50
N VAL A 438 42.31 16.92 -6.24
CA VAL A 438 42.00 17.48 -4.93
C VAL A 438 40.86 16.67 -4.30
N PRO A 439 41.07 15.98 -3.17
CA PRO A 439 40.00 15.26 -2.48
C PRO A 439 39.00 16.25 -1.88
N TRP A 440 37.71 15.88 -1.84
CA TRP A 440 36.62 16.69 -1.26
C TRP A 440 36.53 18.13 -1.80
N SER A 441 36.97 18.36 -3.04
CA SER A 441 37.10 19.70 -3.65
C SER A 441 35.76 20.40 -3.89
N GLY A 442 34.65 19.66 -3.96
CA GLY A 442 33.36 20.13 -4.44
C GLY A 442 33.32 20.36 -5.96
N SER A 443 34.41 20.09 -6.67
CA SER A 443 34.46 20.11 -8.14
C SER A 443 33.52 19.06 -8.72
N SER A 444 32.87 19.41 -9.82
CA SER A 444 31.84 18.57 -10.43
C SER A 444 32.06 18.34 -11.92
N ILE A 445 31.39 17.31 -12.43
CA ILE A 445 31.01 17.21 -13.83
C ILE A 445 29.52 16.93 -13.95
N THR A 446 28.86 17.74 -14.79
CA THR A 446 27.41 17.73 -14.98
C THR A 446 27.07 17.30 -16.41
N PHE A 447 26.04 16.48 -16.53
CA PHE A 447 25.45 16.07 -17.80
C PHE A 447 23.98 16.46 -17.85
N ASP A 448 23.60 17.18 -18.92
CA ASP A 448 22.20 17.43 -19.26
C ASP A 448 21.66 16.30 -20.14
N VAL A 449 20.47 15.82 -19.81
CA VAL A 449 19.76 14.78 -20.57
C VAL A 449 18.30 15.16 -20.76
N THR A 450 17.73 14.85 -21.92
CA THR A 450 16.29 15.01 -22.18
C THR A 450 15.68 13.64 -22.38
N LEU A 451 14.80 13.26 -21.45
CA LEU A 451 14.13 11.96 -21.42
C LEU A 451 12.85 12.02 -22.27
N PRO A 452 12.58 11.01 -23.11
CA PRO A 452 11.41 10.99 -23.98
C PRO A 452 10.11 10.60 -23.27
N TYR A 453 10.19 9.88 -22.15
CA TYR A 453 9.06 9.25 -21.45
C TYR A 453 9.26 9.28 -19.93
N ASP A 454 8.16 9.31 -19.19
CA ASP A 454 8.12 8.97 -17.77
C ASP A 454 8.47 7.49 -17.61
N ASP A 455 9.55 7.16 -16.88
CA ASP A 455 10.01 5.78 -16.72
C ASP A 455 11.01 5.60 -15.55
N ASN A 456 11.36 4.35 -15.27
CA ASN A 456 12.45 3.96 -14.38
C ASN A 456 13.77 3.84 -15.17
N TYR A 457 14.70 4.77 -14.94
CA TYR A 457 15.98 4.83 -15.63
C TYR A 457 17.15 4.34 -14.76
N TYR A 458 17.98 3.47 -15.33
CA TYR A 458 19.19 2.95 -14.71
C TYR A 458 20.40 3.76 -15.17
N LEU A 459 21.09 4.39 -14.22
CA LEU A 459 22.35 5.09 -14.46
C LEU A 459 23.51 4.10 -14.38
N TRP A 460 24.37 4.10 -15.40
CA TRP A 460 25.58 3.30 -15.49
C TRP A 460 26.79 4.22 -15.66
N ALA A 461 27.89 3.88 -15.00
CA ALA A 461 29.18 4.53 -15.20
C ALA A 461 30.21 3.51 -15.71
N ARG A 462 31.02 3.93 -16.69
CA ARG A 462 32.31 3.29 -16.96
C ARG A 462 33.33 4.02 -16.12
N ALA A 463 33.92 3.32 -15.16
CA ALA A 463 34.75 3.93 -14.13
C ALA A 463 35.94 3.02 -13.76
N MET A 464 36.92 3.60 -13.08
CA MET A 464 38.08 2.89 -12.56
C MET A 464 38.62 3.60 -11.31
N GLY A 465 38.66 2.88 -10.19
CA GLY A 465 39.47 3.26 -9.04
C GLY A 465 40.94 2.88 -9.21
N LEU A 466 41.82 3.35 -8.32
CA LEU A 466 43.25 2.98 -8.31
C LEU A 466 43.68 2.19 -7.06
N ASN A 467 42.90 2.33 -5.99
CA ASN A 467 43.02 1.70 -4.67
C ASN A 467 41.78 2.12 -3.86
N TRP A 468 41.65 1.59 -2.65
CA TRP A 468 40.51 1.81 -1.73
C TRP A 468 40.39 3.22 -1.14
N ASP A 469 41.31 4.14 -1.46
CA ASP A 469 41.25 5.56 -1.08
C ASP A 469 41.06 6.47 -2.34
N GLN A 470 40.82 5.86 -3.51
CA GLN A 470 40.87 6.47 -4.84
C GLN A 470 39.89 5.80 -5.80
N ASN A 471 38.66 5.55 -5.35
CA ASN A 471 37.68 4.75 -6.09
C ASN A 471 36.22 5.23 -5.94
N SER A 472 35.96 6.46 -5.47
CA SER A 472 34.58 6.94 -5.25
C SER A 472 34.24 8.32 -5.84
N PHE A 473 32.94 8.57 -6.01
CA PHE A 473 32.32 9.85 -6.35
C PHE A 473 31.09 10.14 -5.47
N TRP A 474 30.73 11.41 -5.36
CA TRP A 474 29.41 11.85 -4.89
C TRP A 474 28.48 12.02 -6.09
N VAL A 475 27.28 11.44 -6.09
CA VAL A 475 26.36 11.51 -7.24
C VAL A 475 25.03 12.15 -6.86
N SER A 476 24.49 12.99 -7.74
CA SER A 476 23.17 13.61 -7.61
C SER A 476 22.44 13.60 -8.96
N VAL A 477 21.12 13.39 -8.91
CA VAL A 477 20.21 13.51 -10.05
C VAL A 477 19.17 14.58 -9.73
N ASN A 478 18.97 15.54 -10.64
CA ASN A 478 18.04 16.68 -10.49
C ASN A 478 18.25 17.56 -9.24
N GLY A 479 19.45 17.57 -8.66
CA GLY A 479 19.74 18.32 -7.43
C GLY A 479 19.21 17.65 -6.16
N ALA A 480 18.81 16.37 -6.22
CA ALA A 480 18.58 15.55 -5.02
C ALA A 480 19.86 15.49 -4.14
N PRO A 481 19.74 15.20 -2.83
CA PRO A 481 20.90 15.04 -1.95
C PRO A 481 21.94 14.08 -2.54
N PHE A 482 23.22 14.47 -2.46
CA PHE A 482 24.30 13.64 -2.99
C PHE A 482 24.40 12.31 -2.24
N PHE A 483 24.51 11.21 -2.97
CA PHE A 483 24.73 9.88 -2.43
C PHE A 483 26.11 9.34 -2.81
N HIS A 484 26.52 8.31 -2.08
CA HIS A 484 27.86 7.74 -2.15
C HIS A 484 27.95 6.64 -3.21
N TYR A 485 28.73 6.87 -4.28
CA TYR A 485 29.03 5.86 -5.29
C TYR A 485 30.49 5.40 -5.16
N GLU A 486 30.67 4.14 -4.78
CA GLU A 486 31.96 3.43 -4.77
C GLU A 486 32.12 2.62 -6.07
N ILE A 487 33.30 2.67 -6.66
CA ILE A 487 33.68 1.89 -7.84
C ILE A 487 34.32 0.58 -7.38
N GLY A 488 33.76 -0.54 -7.81
CA GLY A 488 34.30 -1.86 -7.52
C GLY A 488 35.63 -2.19 -8.23
N GLN A 489 36.27 -3.27 -7.80
CA GLN A 489 37.29 -3.95 -8.62
C GLN A 489 36.61 -4.87 -9.64
N PHE A 490 37.05 -4.79 -10.90
CA PHE A 490 36.57 -5.68 -11.97
C PHE A 490 37.57 -6.82 -12.15
N ASP A 491 37.08 -8.06 -12.13
CA ASP A 491 37.90 -9.29 -12.08
C ASP A 491 38.99 -9.28 -10.98
N GLY A 492 38.71 -8.62 -9.86
CA GLY A 492 39.64 -8.46 -8.73
C GLY A 492 40.83 -7.55 -9.03
N GLN A 493 40.73 -6.67 -10.03
CA GLN A 493 41.75 -5.70 -10.42
C GLN A 493 41.17 -4.28 -10.54
N TRP A 494 42.05 -3.29 -10.37
CA TRP A 494 41.75 -1.89 -10.65
C TRP A 494 41.90 -1.63 -12.16
N THR A 495 40.84 -1.95 -12.91
CA THR A 495 40.73 -1.77 -14.36
C THR A 495 39.42 -1.03 -14.70
N TRP A 496 39.25 -0.64 -15.96
CA TRP A 496 38.00 -0.05 -16.44
C TRP A 496 36.87 -1.09 -16.51
N GLY A 497 35.74 -0.79 -15.89
CA GLY A 497 34.53 -1.61 -15.99
C GLY A 497 33.25 -0.79 -15.98
N TRP A 498 32.14 -1.44 -16.33
CA TRP A 498 30.79 -0.86 -16.28
C TRP A 498 30.09 -1.33 -15.01
N GLU A 499 29.53 -0.39 -14.26
CA GLU A 499 28.77 -0.64 -13.03
C GLU A 499 27.54 0.27 -12.98
N GLN A 500 26.47 -0.20 -12.33
CA GLN A 500 25.30 0.65 -12.07
C GLN A 500 25.64 1.63 -10.96
N VAL A 501 25.25 2.89 -11.11
CA VAL A 501 25.56 3.92 -10.13
C VAL A 501 24.51 3.87 -9.03
N HIS A 502 24.89 3.31 -7.89
CA HIS A 502 24.02 3.12 -6.72
C HIS A 502 24.73 3.53 -5.42
N VAL A 503 24.01 3.48 -4.30
CA VAL A 503 24.56 3.73 -2.97
C VAL A 503 25.36 2.50 -2.52
N GLU A 504 26.60 2.70 -2.06
CA GLU A 504 27.44 1.64 -1.49
C GLU A 504 26.66 0.76 -0.49
N GLY A 505 26.76 -0.56 -0.63
CA GLY A 505 26.12 -1.53 0.27
C GLY A 505 24.59 -1.57 0.23
N GLN A 506 23.95 -0.85 -0.70
CA GLN A 506 22.50 -0.90 -0.94
C GLN A 506 22.17 -1.63 -2.25
N ALA A 507 20.92 -2.09 -2.36
CA ALA A 507 20.38 -2.59 -3.61
C ALA A 507 20.35 -1.49 -4.70
N ILE A 508 20.56 -1.89 -5.95
CA ILE A 508 20.45 -0.97 -7.09
C ILE A 508 18.98 -0.63 -7.30
N THR A 509 18.63 0.65 -7.17
CA THR A 509 17.29 1.19 -7.42
C THR A 509 17.34 2.10 -8.66
N PRO A 510 16.38 1.99 -9.59
CA PRO A 510 16.32 2.91 -10.73
C PRO A 510 15.85 4.29 -10.28
N PHE A 511 16.22 5.32 -11.06
CA PHE A 511 15.70 6.65 -10.91
C PHE A 511 14.34 6.74 -11.63
N ALA A 512 13.26 6.90 -10.87
CA ALA A 512 11.95 7.25 -11.41
C ALA A 512 12.01 8.70 -11.93
N LEU A 513 12.03 8.88 -13.24
CA LEU A 513 12.21 10.19 -13.89
C LEU A 513 11.09 10.43 -14.92
N THR A 514 10.59 11.66 -14.95
CA THR A 514 9.60 12.13 -15.92
C THR A 514 10.20 12.31 -17.32
N ALA A 515 9.36 12.45 -18.33
CA ALA A 515 9.75 13.03 -19.61
C ALA A 515 10.17 14.50 -19.42
N GLY A 516 11.22 14.94 -20.12
CA GLY A 516 11.72 16.31 -20.03
C GLY A 516 13.20 16.40 -19.68
N GLN A 517 13.63 17.56 -19.19
CA GLN A 517 15.04 17.86 -18.95
C GLN A 517 15.47 17.46 -17.53
N HIS A 518 16.54 16.69 -17.45
CA HIS A 518 17.13 16.19 -16.22
C HIS A 518 18.64 16.43 -16.19
N THR A 519 19.20 16.45 -14.99
CA THR A 519 20.63 16.66 -14.75
C THR A 519 21.21 15.50 -13.94
N VAL A 520 22.39 15.04 -14.33
CA VAL A 520 23.19 14.05 -13.57
C VAL A 520 24.53 14.70 -13.24
N VAL A 521 24.92 14.67 -11.97
CA VAL A 521 26.14 15.32 -11.45
C VAL A 521 27.00 14.31 -10.74
N PHE A 522 28.27 14.23 -11.12
CA PHE A 522 29.32 13.53 -10.38
C PHE A 522 30.25 14.57 -9.75
N ASN A 523 30.32 14.59 -8.43
CA ASN A 523 31.21 15.43 -7.63
C ASN A 523 32.42 14.63 -7.14
N SER A 524 33.57 15.28 -7.04
CA SER A 524 34.77 14.67 -6.47
C SER A 524 34.54 14.36 -4.98
N ARG A 525 34.76 13.08 -4.63
CA ARG A 525 34.89 12.60 -3.24
C ARG A 525 36.36 12.33 -2.98
N GLU A 526 36.90 11.35 -3.69
CA GLU A 526 38.30 10.95 -3.62
C GLU A 526 39.14 11.50 -4.79
N PRO A 527 40.47 11.58 -4.61
CA PRO A 527 41.37 12.03 -5.65
C PRO A 527 41.72 10.86 -6.58
N LEU A 528 41.91 11.16 -7.86
CA LEU A 528 42.30 10.23 -8.92
C LEU A 528 41.28 9.13 -9.28
N SER A 529 40.13 9.03 -8.60
CA SER A 529 38.96 8.29 -9.08
C SER A 529 38.61 8.71 -10.50
N ARG A 530 38.37 7.76 -11.41
CA ARG A 530 38.24 8.04 -12.84
C ARG A 530 36.86 7.68 -13.36
N LEU A 531 36.23 8.64 -14.04
CA LEU A 531 34.99 8.45 -14.78
C LEU A 531 35.28 8.60 -16.28
N ASP A 532 34.86 7.62 -17.07
CA ASP A 532 35.20 7.50 -18.50
C ASP A 532 33.96 7.69 -19.39
N ALA A 533 32.84 7.06 -19.04
CA ALA A 533 31.58 7.22 -19.76
C ALA A 533 30.37 7.07 -18.83
N VAL A 534 29.23 7.61 -19.26
CA VAL A 534 27.95 7.53 -18.54
C VAL A 534 26.85 7.08 -19.51
N VAL A 535 26.05 6.11 -19.08
CA VAL A 535 24.86 5.63 -19.81
C VAL A 535 23.62 5.77 -18.93
N LEU A 536 22.50 6.16 -19.53
CA LEU A 536 21.18 6.19 -18.89
C LEU A 536 20.19 5.41 -19.77
N VAL A 537 19.47 4.45 -19.20
CA VAL A 537 18.64 3.49 -19.95
C VAL A 537 17.37 3.09 -19.20
N ASN A 538 16.21 3.04 -19.87
CA ASN A 538 14.92 2.60 -19.30
C ASN A 538 14.71 1.07 -19.39
N ARG A 539 15.77 0.29 -19.13
CA ARG A 539 15.71 -1.17 -19.25
C ARG A 539 16.56 -1.85 -18.19
N SER A 540 15.87 -2.55 -17.29
CA SER A 540 16.46 -3.51 -16.37
C SER A 540 17.24 -4.59 -17.13
N GLY A 541 18.39 -5.00 -16.58
CA GLY A 541 19.27 -6.00 -17.21
C GLY A 541 20.02 -5.52 -18.47
N TYR A 542 19.87 -4.27 -18.92
CA TYR A 542 20.74 -3.73 -19.96
C TYR A 542 22.17 -3.56 -19.41
N VAL A 543 23.13 -4.29 -19.99
CA VAL A 543 24.56 -4.13 -19.69
C VAL A 543 25.21 -3.33 -20.83
N PRO A 544 25.82 -2.16 -20.58
CA PRO A 544 26.49 -1.39 -21.62
C PRO A 544 27.66 -2.14 -22.24
N THR A 545 27.71 -2.13 -23.57
CA THR A 545 28.83 -2.67 -24.39
C THR A 545 29.45 -1.60 -25.29
N GLN A 546 28.95 -0.37 -25.18
CA GLN A 546 29.39 0.77 -25.98
C GLN A 546 30.77 1.24 -25.51
N PHE A 547 31.66 1.47 -26.48
CA PHE A 547 33.03 1.93 -26.27
C PHE A 547 33.50 2.63 -27.54
N THR A 548 34.08 3.82 -27.44
CA THR A 548 34.63 4.55 -28.59
C THR A 548 36.13 4.27 -28.69
N PRO A 549 36.64 3.63 -29.75
CA PRO A 549 38.06 3.34 -29.86
C PRO A 549 38.92 4.61 -29.98
N CYS A 550 40.10 4.53 -29.36
CA CYS A 550 41.11 5.58 -29.39
C CYS A 550 41.40 6.12 -30.80
N GLY A 551 41.46 7.45 -30.94
CA GLY A 551 41.77 8.12 -32.21
C GLY A 551 40.60 8.23 -33.20
N THR A 552 39.41 7.76 -32.85
CA THR A 552 38.18 8.05 -33.60
C THR A 552 37.50 9.31 -33.04
N THR A 553 37.16 10.28 -33.88
CA THR A 553 36.37 11.44 -33.46
C THR A 553 34.93 10.98 -33.19
N PRO A 554 34.35 11.24 -32.00
CA PRO A 554 32.96 10.89 -31.73
C PRO A 554 32.03 11.57 -32.73
N THR A 555 31.43 10.78 -33.63
CA THR A 555 30.30 11.27 -34.42
C THR A 555 29.11 11.28 -33.47
N ALA A 556 28.54 12.46 -33.21
CA ALA A 556 27.34 12.56 -32.40
C ALA A 556 26.20 11.83 -33.12
N THR A 557 25.89 10.60 -32.70
CA THR A 557 24.74 9.84 -33.17
C THR A 557 23.49 10.56 -32.71
N ALA A 558 22.91 11.37 -33.59
CA ALA A 558 21.54 11.84 -33.41
C ALA A 558 20.63 10.61 -33.44
N THR A 559 20.09 10.23 -32.27
CA THR A 559 19.04 9.21 -32.18
C THR A 559 17.91 9.60 -33.12
N ALA A 560 17.41 8.64 -33.90
CA ALA A 560 16.39 8.92 -34.90
C ALA A 560 15.17 9.59 -34.23
N SER A 561 14.87 10.84 -34.64
CA SER A 561 13.57 11.44 -34.34
C SER A 561 12.50 10.50 -34.90
N PRO A 562 11.45 10.13 -34.14
CA PRO A 562 10.42 9.25 -34.63
C PRO A 562 9.79 9.87 -35.87
N THR A 563 9.91 9.17 -37.00
CA THR A 563 9.18 9.53 -38.22
C THR A 563 7.70 9.47 -37.87
N ARG A 564 7.02 10.64 -37.89
CA ARG A 564 5.56 10.67 -37.73
C ARG A 564 4.93 9.84 -38.85
N THR A 565 4.47 8.64 -38.53
CA THR A 565 3.46 7.96 -39.34
C THR A 565 2.28 8.92 -39.43
N ALA A 566 1.87 9.27 -40.65
CA ALA A 566 0.81 10.25 -40.85
C ALA A 566 -0.51 9.69 -40.31
N THR A 567 -0.94 10.19 -39.15
CA THR A 567 -2.31 10.00 -38.67
C THR A 567 -3.25 10.53 -39.74
N ALA A 568 -4.20 9.71 -40.19
CA ALA A 568 -5.18 10.12 -41.18
C ALA A 568 -5.96 11.33 -40.68
N THR A 569 -5.97 12.41 -41.45
CA THR A 569 -6.70 13.64 -41.13
C THR A 569 -8.19 13.34 -40.93
N PRO A 570 -8.80 13.66 -39.78
CA PRO A 570 -10.24 13.57 -39.64
C PRO A 570 -10.89 14.66 -40.52
N THR A 571 -11.65 14.24 -41.52
CA THR A 571 -12.35 15.15 -42.42
C THR A 571 -13.41 15.94 -41.66
N SER A 572 -13.21 17.25 -41.49
CA SER A 572 -14.18 18.13 -40.83
C SER A 572 -15.43 18.31 -41.70
N THR A 573 -16.54 17.68 -41.31
CA THR A 573 -17.88 18.03 -41.84
C THR A 573 -18.44 19.21 -41.07
N SER A 574 -18.75 20.29 -41.78
CA SER A 574 -19.21 21.56 -41.22
C SER A 574 -20.57 21.46 -40.53
N THR A 575 -20.65 21.82 -39.25
CA THR A 575 -21.91 22.10 -38.55
C THR A 575 -22.24 23.59 -38.67
N PRO A 576 -23.41 23.99 -39.20
CA PRO A 576 -23.80 25.40 -39.24
C PRO A 576 -24.34 25.87 -37.88
N SER A 577 -23.89 27.06 -37.44
CA SER A 577 -24.37 27.73 -36.22
C SER A 577 -25.75 28.37 -36.44
N PRO A 578 -26.70 28.28 -35.49
CA PRO A 578 -27.95 29.02 -35.54
C PRO A 578 -27.84 30.40 -34.85
N THR A 579 -28.27 31.46 -35.53
CA THR A 579 -28.54 32.78 -34.93
C THR A 579 -30.03 32.90 -34.62
N ALA A 580 -30.39 33.52 -33.50
CA ALA A 580 -31.76 33.62 -33.03
C ALA A 580 -32.68 34.49 -33.91
N THR A 581 -34.01 34.24 -33.88
CA THR A 581 -35.04 35.12 -33.24
C THR A 581 -36.49 34.67 -33.61
N ALA A 582 -37.44 34.91 -32.70
CA ALA A 582 -38.91 34.99 -32.88
C ALA A 582 -39.82 33.73 -32.80
N MET A 583 -40.79 33.83 -31.87
CA MET A 583 -42.13 33.19 -31.82
C MET A 583 -43.00 33.58 -33.05
N PRO A 584 -44.19 32.97 -33.34
CA PRO A 584 -45.15 32.37 -32.39
C PRO A 584 -45.98 31.12 -32.83
N THR A 585 -46.88 30.71 -31.91
CA THR A 585 -48.22 30.07 -32.11
C THR A 585 -48.39 28.53 -32.23
N ARG A 586 -49.56 28.10 -31.73
CA ARG A 586 -50.04 26.72 -31.46
C ARG A 586 -50.66 26.07 -32.71
N THR A 587 -50.81 24.73 -32.76
CA THR A 587 -52.11 24.00 -32.72
C THR A 587 -52.03 22.50 -33.12
N ALA A 588 -52.61 21.63 -32.27
CA ALA A 588 -53.28 20.32 -32.47
C ALA A 588 -52.84 19.24 -33.50
N THR A 589 -52.60 18.03 -32.96
CA THR A 589 -53.25 16.72 -33.27
C THR A 589 -53.17 16.07 -34.67
N ALA A 590 -52.60 14.84 -34.75
CA ALA A 590 -53.26 13.62 -35.27
C ALA A 590 -52.40 12.33 -35.23
N THR A 591 -52.93 11.26 -34.63
CA THR A 591 -52.65 9.82 -34.90
C THR A 591 -53.62 9.35 -36.02
N PRO A 592 -53.52 8.18 -36.72
CA PRO A 592 -52.70 6.98 -36.47
C PRO A 592 -52.00 6.39 -37.75
N THR A 593 -51.37 5.20 -37.74
CA THR A 593 -52.04 3.90 -38.09
C THR A 593 -51.09 2.71 -37.85
N ARG A 594 -51.64 1.54 -37.48
CA ARG A 594 -50.95 0.24 -37.25
C ARG A 594 -50.46 -0.43 -38.54
N THR A 595 -49.41 -1.26 -38.42
CA THR A 595 -49.39 -2.60 -39.02
C THR A 595 -48.85 -3.62 -38.00
N VAL A 596 -49.32 -4.87 -38.07
CA VAL A 596 -49.05 -5.95 -37.09
C VAL A 596 -48.43 -7.14 -37.80
N THR A 597 -47.50 -7.84 -37.13
CA THR A 597 -47.25 -9.27 -37.41
C THR A 597 -46.82 -9.99 -36.13
N SER A 598 -47.15 -11.27 -36.01
CA SER A 598 -47.24 -12.04 -34.75
C SER A 598 -46.46 -13.37 -34.78
N THR A 599 -46.44 -14.06 -33.61
CA THR A 599 -46.25 -15.53 -33.29
C THR A 599 -44.87 -15.96 -32.72
N PRO A 600 -44.66 -17.13 -32.01
CA PRO A 600 -45.46 -18.11 -31.21
C PRO A 600 -44.99 -18.22 -29.70
N SER A 601 -45.15 -19.31 -28.89
CA SER A 601 -44.74 -19.35 -27.43
C SER A 601 -44.48 -20.70 -26.69
N SER A 602 -44.17 -20.56 -25.37
CA SER A 602 -44.56 -21.39 -24.18
C SER A 602 -43.65 -22.58 -23.80
N THR A 603 -43.53 -23.08 -22.55
CA THR A 603 -44.41 -23.03 -21.33
C THR A 603 -43.63 -23.31 -19.99
N SER A 604 -44.25 -23.04 -18.82
CA SER A 604 -44.12 -23.68 -17.46
C SER A 604 -42.74 -24.12 -16.87
N THR A 605 -42.23 -23.55 -15.76
CA THR A 605 -42.46 -23.85 -14.30
C THR A 605 -42.14 -25.26 -13.76
N ALA A 606 -41.24 -25.33 -12.76
CA ALA A 606 -41.44 -25.99 -11.45
C ALA A 606 -40.34 -25.58 -10.43
N THR A 607 -40.68 -25.53 -9.14
CA THR A 607 -39.79 -25.14 -8.02
C THR A 607 -39.79 -26.24 -6.96
N ALA A 608 -38.65 -26.56 -6.34
CA ALA A 608 -38.61 -27.30 -5.07
C ALA A 608 -37.30 -27.06 -4.29
N THR A 609 -37.44 -26.71 -3.01
CA THR A 609 -36.38 -26.66 -1.99
C THR A 609 -36.80 -27.57 -0.83
N PRO A 610 -35.88 -28.33 -0.20
CA PRO A 610 -36.12 -28.86 1.13
C PRO A 610 -35.10 -28.34 2.17
N THR A 611 -35.52 -28.37 3.44
CA THR A 611 -34.98 -27.59 4.55
C THR A 611 -34.12 -28.42 5.52
N HIS A 612 -33.38 -27.73 6.39
CA HIS A 612 -32.59 -28.26 7.52
C HIS A 612 -33.28 -29.30 8.41
N THR A 613 -32.47 -30.10 9.11
CA THR A 613 -32.76 -30.52 10.49
C THR A 613 -31.46 -30.54 11.30
N ALA A 614 -31.45 -29.88 12.47
CA ALA A 614 -30.36 -29.95 13.46
C ALA A 614 -30.80 -30.80 14.66
N THR A 615 -29.86 -31.27 15.49
CA THR A 615 -30.16 -32.04 16.70
C THR A 615 -29.28 -31.58 17.86
N VAL A 616 -29.89 -31.40 19.04
CA VAL A 616 -29.29 -30.79 20.24
C VAL A 616 -29.48 -31.73 21.44
N ILE A 617 -28.40 -32.05 22.16
CA ILE A 617 -28.41 -32.49 23.57
C ILE A 617 -27.06 -32.06 24.25
N PRO A 618 -26.87 -32.09 25.59
CA PRO A 618 -26.85 -30.84 26.36
C PRO A 618 -25.56 -30.58 27.18
N THR A 619 -25.61 -29.53 28.00
CA THR A 619 -24.52 -28.89 28.76
C THR A 619 -23.96 -29.67 29.95
N ALA A 620 -22.67 -29.44 30.24
CA ALA A 620 -22.07 -29.62 31.57
C ALA A 620 -20.90 -28.63 31.79
N THR A 621 -21.00 -27.76 32.79
CA THR A 621 -19.91 -26.86 33.23
C THR A 621 -18.92 -27.62 34.11
N PRO A 622 -17.63 -27.26 34.11
CA PRO A 622 -17.10 -26.68 35.35
C PRO A 622 -16.06 -25.57 35.15
N ALA A 623 -16.00 -24.64 36.11
CA ALA A 623 -14.99 -23.59 36.16
C ALA A 623 -13.59 -24.16 36.46
N ARG A 624 -12.54 -23.59 35.84
CA ARG A 624 -11.16 -23.63 36.37
C ARG A 624 -10.32 -22.45 35.87
N ARG A 625 -9.40 -22.01 36.75
CA ARG A 625 -8.43 -20.94 36.53
C ARG A 625 -7.42 -21.33 35.45
N TYR A 626 -7.04 -20.40 34.59
CA TYR A 626 -5.87 -20.53 33.73
C TYR A 626 -4.66 -19.81 34.34
N LEU A 627 -3.58 -20.57 34.54
CA LEU A 627 -2.21 -20.06 34.38
C LEU A 627 -1.83 -20.32 32.91
N PRO A 628 -1.07 -19.43 32.25
CA PRO A 628 -0.57 -19.70 30.91
C PRO A 628 0.47 -20.83 30.95
N LEU A 629 0.35 -21.77 30.00
CA LEU A 629 1.23 -22.94 29.90
C LEU A 629 2.35 -22.67 28.89
N ILE A 630 3.58 -22.63 29.39
CA ILE A 630 4.80 -22.61 28.57
C ILE A 630 4.93 -23.93 27.81
N MET A 631 5.14 -23.90 26.48
CA MET A 631 5.99 -24.88 25.79
C MET A 631 6.68 -24.29 24.56
N HIS A 632 8.00 -24.40 24.52
CA HIS A 632 8.78 -24.32 23.28
C HIS A 632 8.49 -25.52 22.37
N ARG A 633 8.39 -25.29 21.06
CA ARG A 633 9.34 -25.82 20.07
C ARG A 633 9.16 -25.18 18.70
#